data_AF-A0A397W6V6-F1
#
_entry.id   AF-A0A397W6V6-F1
#
_cell.length_a   1.000
_cell.length_b   1.000
_cell.length_c   1.000
_cell.angle_alpha   90.00
_cell.angle_beta   90.00
_cell.angle_gamma   90.00
#
_symmetry.space_group_name_H-M   'P 1'
#
loop_
_entity.id
_entity.type
_entity.pdbx_description
1 polymer ?
#
loop_
_entity_poly.entity_id
_entity_poly.type
_entity_poly.pdbx_seq_one_letter_code
_entity_poly.pdbx_strand_id
1 'polypeptide(L)'
;MNIIALMPATKAYEVLLRNWGGYSGATCCFWQEDSQHNFITLIPLKLEDPRNYYCCSCATFDGMDRWGADLRNGILTYHTIDNTTAYWVDLGVDYPDFVGHGYADTNEGGEGGYNRDTCFHVYGNTDQAELNEAPYEECQKIRDSK
;
A
#
# COMPACT_ATOMS: atom_id res chain seq x y z
N MET A 1 28.61 8.78 -22.85
CA MET A 1 28.98 8.19 -21.55
C MET A 1 27.67 8.01 -20.77
N ASN A 2 27.07 6.83 -20.79
CA ASN A 2 25.82 6.56 -20.07
C ASN A 2 26.17 5.95 -18.72
N ILE A 3 26.01 6.74 -17.66
CA ILE A 3 26.02 6.21 -16.30
C ILE A 3 24.61 5.67 -16.08
N ILE A 4 24.43 4.37 -16.29
CA ILE A 4 23.31 3.65 -15.67
C ILE A 4 23.74 3.51 -14.21
N ALA A 5 23.26 4.42 -13.36
CA ALA A 5 23.34 4.21 -11.93
C ALA A 5 22.41 3.04 -11.60
N LEU A 6 22.95 1.83 -11.60
CA LEU A 6 22.41 0.72 -10.83
C LEU A 6 22.52 1.19 -9.38
N MET A 7 21.46 1.84 -8.88
CA MET A 7 21.32 2.07 -7.45
C MET A 7 21.58 0.70 -6.79
N PRO A 8 22.41 0.62 -5.74
CA PRO A 8 22.42 -0.57 -4.91
C PRO A 8 20.96 -0.84 -4.55
N ALA A 9 20.55 -2.11 -4.46
CA ALA A 9 19.25 -2.45 -3.89
C ALA A 9 19.20 -1.87 -2.48
N THR A 10 18.80 -0.61 -2.36
CA THR A 10 18.61 0.08 -1.10
C THR A 10 17.50 -0.71 -0.46
N LYS A 11 17.84 -1.37 0.65
CA LYS A 11 16.85 -2.02 1.47
C LYS A 11 15.73 -0.99 1.67
N ALA A 12 14.51 -1.38 1.38
CA ALA A 12 13.31 -0.62 1.63
C ALA A 12 12.57 -1.31 2.77
N TYR A 13 11.76 -0.56 3.52
CA TYR A 13 10.80 -1.21 4.39
C TYR A 13 9.73 -1.87 3.55
N GLU A 14 9.38 -3.09 3.93
CA GLU A 14 8.31 -3.85 3.29
C GLU A 14 6.98 -3.58 4.01
N VAL A 15 5.94 -3.29 3.23
CA VAL A 15 4.58 -3.06 3.71
C VAL A 15 3.67 -4.12 3.10
N LEU A 16 3.14 -4.99 3.96
CA LEU A 16 2.21 -6.04 3.57
C LEU A 16 0.78 -5.61 3.83
N LEU A 17 -0.09 -5.79 2.84
CA LEU A 17 -1.51 -5.52 2.96
C LEU A 17 -2.28 -6.83 2.78
N ARG A 18 -3.23 -7.07 3.66
CA ARG A 18 -4.14 -8.21 3.60
C ARG A 18 -5.56 -7.70 3.50
N ASN A 19 -6.24 -8.06 2.41
CA ASN A 19 -7.61 -7.64 2.15
C ASN A 19 -8.57 -8.38 3.11
N TRP A 20 -9.42 -7.63 3.82
CA TRP A 20 -10.46 -8.15 4.72
C TRP A 20 -11.88 -8.01 4.14
N GLY A 21 -11.98 -7.73 2.85
CA GLY A 21 -13.20 -7.45 2.12
C GLY A 21 -13.50 -5.96 2.05
N GLY A 22 -14.66 -5.65 1.48
CA GLY A 22 -15.07 -4.29 1.23
C GLY A 22 -16.11 -4.22 0.13
N TYR A 23 -16.46 -3.01 -0.28
CA TYR A 23 -17.45 -2.79 -1.33
C TYR A 23 -16.80 -2.75 -2.70
N SER A 24 -17.28 -3.61 -3.61
CA SER A 24 -16.67 -3.78 -4.94
C SER A 24 -16.86 -2.59 -5.87
N GLY A 25 -17.86 -1.74 -5.62
CA GLY A 25 -18.12 -0.52 -6.38
C GLY A 25 -17.30 0.69 -5.90
N ALA A 26 -16.52 0.56 -4.83
CA ALA A 26 -15.58 1.57 -4.35
C ALA A 26 -14.14 1.19 -4.76
N THR A 27 -13.33 2.23 -4.94
CA THR A 27 -11.89 2.13 -5.23
C THR A 27 -11.10 2.44 -3.98
N CYS A 28 -10.20 1.55 -3.60
CA CYS A 28 -9.28 1.72 -2.49
C CYS A 28 -7.88 1.97 -3.03
N CYS A 29 -7.21 3.01 -2.55
CA CYS A 29 -5.83 3.36 -2.87
C CYS A 29 -4.96 3.28 -1.62
N PHE A 30 -3.78 2.68 -1.71
CA PHE A 30 -2.87 2.51 -0.57
C PHE A 30 -1.51 3.11 -0.87
N TRP A 31 -0.97 3.95 0.00
CA TRP A 31 0.36 4.50 -0.22
C TRP A 31 1.13 4.71 1.07
N GLN A 32 2.38 5.12 0.95
CA GLN A 32 3.27 5.44 2.06
C GLN A 32 3.72 6.88 1.94
N GLU A 33 3.75 7.58 3.07
CA GLU A 33 4.24 8.96 3.18
C GLU A 33 5.30 9.10 4.27
N ASP A 34 6.17 10.11 4.15
CA ASP A 34 7.05 10.54 5.23
C ASP A 34 6.35 11.54 6.17
N SER A 35 7.07 12.02 7.19
CA SER A 35 6.53 12.97 8.18
C SER A 35 6.19 14.36 7.62
N GLN A 36 6.55 14.63 6.37
CA GLN A 36 6.22 15.85 5.65
C GLN A 36 5.10 15.63 4.62
N HIS A 37 4.45 14.46 4.63
CA HIS A 37 3.45 14.04 3.65
C HIS A 37 3.99 13.92 2.23
N ASN A 38 5.30 13.64 2.07
CA ASN A 38 5.85 13.31 0.76
C ASN A 38 5.54 11.84 0.46
N PHE A 39 5.03 11.57 -0.74
CA PHE A 39 4.83 10.20 -1.23
C PHE A 39 6.16 9.45 -1.35
N ILE A 40 6.28 8.31 -0.66
CA ILE A 40 7.48 7.47 -0.62
C ILE A 40 7.22 6.00 -0.94
N THR A 41 6.06 5.64 -1.51
CA THR A 41 5.86 4.30 -2.09
C THR A 41 6.77 4.12 -3.31
N LEU A 42 7.53 3.03 -3.32
CA LEU A 42 8.33 2.61 -4.46
C LEU A 42 7.41 2.06 -5.56
N ILE A 43 7.31 2.80 -6.66
CA ILE A 43 6.60 2.36 -7.87
C ILE A 43 7.63 1.83 -8.88
N PRO A 44 7.70 0.51 -9.10
CA PRO A 44 8.53 -0.08 -10.13
C PRO A 44 7.87 0.18 -11.50
N LEU A 45 8.56 0.89 -12.40
CA LEU A 45 8.22 1.18 -13.82
C LEU A 45 7.48 2.49 -14.12
N LYS A 46 7.62 2.93 -15.38
CA LYS A 46 6.85 4.01 -16.01
C LYS A 46 5.47 3.48 -16.42
N LEU A 47 4.54 3.45 -15.48
CA LEU A 47 3.12 3.25 -15.81
C LEU A 47 2.56 4.51 -16.47
N GLU A 48 1.62 4.34 -17.41
CA GLU A 48 0.89 5.48 -18.00
C GLU A 48 0.09 6.23 -16.93
N ASP A 49 -0.54 5.48 -16.03
CA ASP A 49 -1.16 6.00 -14.80
C ASP A 49 -0.61 5.23 -13.58
N PRO A 50 0.24 5.86 -12.76
CA PRO A 50 0.77 5.27 -11.54
C PRO A 50 -0.30 4.82 -10.54
N ARG A 51 -1.50 5.42 -10.55
CA ARG A 51 -2.60 5.04 -9.65
C ARG A 51 -2.98 3.58 -9.79
N ASN A 52 -2.85 3.00 -10.99
CA ASN A 52 -3.13 1.58 -11.20
C ASN A 52 -2.21 0.65 -10.40
N TYR A 53 -1.03 1.13 -9.99
CA TYR A 53 -0.12 0.35 -9.15
C TYR A 53 -0.60 0.24 -7.71
N TYR A 54 -1.37 1.23 -7.24
CA TYR A 54 -1.70 1.37 -5.83
C TYR A 54 -3.19 1.54 -5.52
N CYS A 55 -4.05 1.53 -6.54
CA CYS A 55 -5.50 1.58 -6.43
C CYS A 55 -6.16 0.33 -7.03
N CYS A 56 -7.12 -0.25 -6.32
CA CYS A 56 -7.91 -1.40 -6.77
C CYS A 56 -9.35 -1.31 -6.25
N SER A 57 -10.16 -2.33 -6.55
CA SER A 57 -11.45 -2.49 -5.87
C SER A 57 -11.23 -2.65 -4.37
N CYS A 58 -12.05 -2.01 -3.53
CA CYS A 58 -11.96 -2.23 -2.08
C CYS A 58 -12.26 -3.68 -1.67
N ALA A 59 -13.00 -4.43 -2.49
CA ALA A 59 -13.38 -5.81 -2.20
C ALA A 59 -12.26 -6.84 -2.41
N THR A 60 -11.23 -6.53 -3.21
CA THR A 60 -10.17 -7.50 -3.56
C THR A 60 -8.93 -6.80 -4.13
N PHE A 61 -7.77 -7.45 -3.99
CA PHE A 61 -6.52 -7.04 -4.65
C PHE A 61 -6.34 -7.66 -6.05
N ASP A 62 -7.31 -8.44 -6.53
CA ASP A 62 -7.21 -9.14 -7.82
C ASP A 62 -6.88 -8.19 -8.98
N GLY A 63 -5.87 -8.56 -9.77
CA GLY A 63 -5.43 -7.80 -10.94
C GLY A 63 -4.34 -6.76 -10.67
N MET A 64 -3.95 -6.53 -9.41
CA MET A 64 -2.85 -5.63 -9.06
C MET A 64 -1.49 -6.11 -9.59
N ASP A 65 -1.32 -7.42 -9.71
CA ASP A 65 -0.17 -8.08 -10.34
C ASP A 65 0.05 -7.64 -11.80
N ARG A 66 -1.03 -7.34 -12.53
CA ARG A 66 -0.97 -6.85 -13.92
C ARG A 66 -0.33 -5.48 -14.04
N TRP A 67 -0.36 -4.69 -12.96
CA TRP A 67 0.27 -3.38 -12.87
C TRP A 67 1.67 -3.45 -12.27
N GLY A 68 2.17 -4.66 -11.98
CA GLY A 68 3.51 -4.90 -11.47
C GLY A 68 3.61 -4.98 -9.95
N ALA A 69 2.50 -4.87 -9.22
CA ALA A 69 2.50 -5.03 -7.76
C ALA A 69 2.74 -6.49 -7.39
N ASP A 70 3.48 -6.75 -6.30
CA ASP A 70 3.73 -8.10 -5.82
C ASP A 70 2.51 -8.60 -5.02
N LEU A 71 1.69 -9.43 -5.66
CA LEU A 71 0.51 -10.07 -5.06
C LEU A 71 0.72 -11.58 -4.98
N ARG A 72 0.89 -12.10 -3.75
CA ARG A 72 1.10 -13.53 -3.50
C ARG A 72 0.20 -14.00 -2.37
N ASN A 73 -0.58 -15.05 -2.61
CA ASN A 73 -1.53 -15.63 -1.64
C ASN A 73 -2.48 -14.60 -1.00
N GLY A 74 -2.95 -13.62 -1.78
CA GLY A 74 -3.85 -12.56 -1.31
C GLY A 74 -3.16 -11.48 -0.46
N ILE A 75 -1.83 -11.50 -0.35
CA ILE A 75 -1.04 -10.45 0.30
C ILE A 75 -0.42 -9.57 -0.78
N LEU A 76 -0.76 -8.29 -0.73
CA LEU A 76 -0.18 -7.26 -1.59
C LEU A 76 1.05 -6.67 -0.89
N THR A 77 2.17 -6.58 -1.60
CA THR A 77 3.45 -6.14 -1.05
C THR A 77 3.89 -4.85 -1.71
N TYR A 78 4.06 -3.81 -0.90
CA TYR A 78 4.70 -2.56 -1.29
C TYR A 78 6.01 -2.36 -0.55
N HIS A 79 6.78 -1.40 -1.04
CA HIS A 79 8.04 -1.01 -0.45
C HIS A 79 8.11 0.50 -0.37
N THR A 80 8.76 1.02 0.65
CA THR A 80 9.18 2.43 0.67
C THR A 80 10.33 2.66 -0.32
N ILE A 81 10.67 3.91 -0.63
CA ILE A 81 11.84 4.22 -1.48
C ILE A 81 13.20 3.90 -0.80
N ASP A 82 13.23 3.87 0.54
CA ASP A 82 14.41 3.57 1.37
C ASP A 82 14.01 2.96 2.73
N ASN A 83 14.97 2.47 3.52
CA ASN A 83 14.74 1.90 4.86
C ASN A 83 15.33 2.76 6.00
N THR A 84 15.38 4.06 5.80
CA THR A 84 15.93 5.03 6.77
C THR A 84 14.92 6.10 7.15
N THR A 85 13.96 6.37 6.26
CA THR A 85 12.88 7.33 6.42
C THR A 85 11.74 6.65 7.18
N ALA A 86 11.33 7.25 8.30
CA ALA A 86 10.13 6.82 9.00
C ALA A 86 8.90 7.09 8.11
N TYR A 87 7.94 6.18 8.12
CA TYR A 87 6.81 6.22 7.20
C TYR A 87 5.46 5.98 7.86
N TRP A 88 4.42 6.51 7.23
CA TRP A 88 3.03 6.20 7.48
C TRP A 88 2.46 5.42 6.29
N VAL A 89 1.38 4.69 6.53
CA VAL A 89 0.63 4.00 5.48
C VAL A 89 -0.77 4.58 5.48
N ASP A 90 -1.23 4.92 4.30
CA ASP A 90 -2.50 5.59 4.08
C ASP A 90 -3.40 4.70 3.22
N LEU A 91 -4.69 4.73 3.53
CA LEU A 91 -5.78 4.13 2.78
C LEU A 91 -6.75 5.23 2.39
N GLY A 92 -6.95 5.45 1.09
CA GLY A 92 -8.01 6.31 0.56
C GLY A 92 -9.10 5.48 -0.11
N VAL A 93 -10.36 5.84 0.11
CA VAL A 93 -11.52 5.21 -0.51
C VAL A 93 -12.30 6.22 -1.32
N ASP A 94 -12.46 5.94 -2.60
CA ASP A 94 -13.18 6.74 -3.59
C ASP A 94 -14.40 5.98 -4.11
N TYR A 95 -15.57 6.63 -4.13
CA TYR A 95 -16.83 6.04 -4.56
C TYR A 95 -17.59 7.01 -5.48
N PRO A 96 -17.91 6.62 -6.73
CA PRO A 96 -18.38 7.54 -7.78
C PRO A 96 -19.69 8.29 -7.48
N ASP A 97 -20.55 7.78 -6.60
CA ASP A 97 -21.82 8.44 -6.29
C ASP A 97 -21.73 9.43 -5.12
N PHE A 98 -20.56 9.57 -4.48
CA PHE A 98 -20.37 10.49 -3.35
C PHE A 98 -19.60 11.74 -3.78
N VAL A 99 -20.34 12.79 -4.15
CA VAL A 99 -19.75 14.11 -4.40
C VAL A 99 -19.41 14.76 -3.05
N GLY A 100 -18.15 14.67 -2.62
CA GLY A 100 -17.68 15.56 -1.56
C GLY A 100 -16.50 15.09 -0.75
N HIS A 101 -16.40 13.82 -0.34
CA HIS A 101 -15.30 13.36 0.50
C HIS A 101 -15.02 11.88 0.25
N GLY A 102 -13.82 11.57 -0.24
CA GLY A 102 -13.25 10.24 -0.07
C GLY A 102 -12.96 10.01 1.41
N TYR A 103 -13.10 8.77 1.88
CA TYR A 103 -12.74 8.40 3.23
C TYR A 103 -11.26 8.06 3.23
N ALA A 104 -10.53 8.55 4.23
CA ALA A 104 -9.12 8.21 4.38
C ALA A 104 -8.85 7.74 5.79
N ASP A 105 -8.00 6.74 5.90
CA ASP A 105 -7.43 6.28 7.16
C ASP A 105 -5.91 6.26 7.02
N THR A 106 -5.23 6.77 8.04
CA THR A 106 -3.77 6.74 8.14
C THR A 106 -3.45 5.88 9.35
N ASN A 107 -2.51 4.96 9.20
CA ASN A 107 -2.19 3.98 10.24
C ASN A 107 -1.79 4.61 11.59
N GLU A 108 -1.92 3.80 12.65
CA GLU A 108 -1.63 4.19 14.04
C GLU A 108 -0.13 4.30 14.38
N GLY A 109 0.75 4.62 13.43
CA GLY A 109 2.20 4.75 13.66
C GLY A 109 2.60 5.80 14.71
N GLY A 110 1.61 6.49 15.28
CA GLY A 110 1.77 7.54 16.27
C GLY A 110 2.48 8.74 15.68
N GLU A 111 2.96 9.63 16.56
CA GLU A 111 3.72 10.81 16.15
C GLU A 111 5.06 10.47 15.47
N GLY A 112 5.55 9.23 15.61
CA GLY A 112 6.88 8.81 15.14
C GLY A 112 6.90 8.04 13.82
N GLY A 113 5.76 7.49 13.38
CA GLY A 113 5.68 6.62 12.21
C GLY A 113 6.39 5.28 12.40
N TYR A 114 6.42 4.48 11.34
CA TYR A 114 7.08 3.18 11.31
C TYR A 114 8.50 3.27 10.76
N ASN A 115 9.39 2.47 11.31
CA ASN A 115 10.79 2.33 10.89
C ASN A 115 11.22 0.85 10.81
N ARG A 116 10.26 0.00 10.47
CA ARG A 116 10.36 -1.45 10.35
C ARG A 116 9.40 -1.94 9.25
N ASP A 117 9.54 -3.19 8.85
CA ASP A 117 8.54 -3.84 8.00
C ASP A 117 7.22 -3.98 8.75
N THR A 118 6.09 -3.84 8.05
CA THR A 118 4.75 -3.79 8.65
C THR A 118 3.75 -4.62 7.88
N CYS A 119 2.66 -5.00 8.55
CA CYS A 119 1.48 -5.54 7.89
C CYS A 119 0.20 -4.83 8.36
N PHE A 120 -0.76 -4.68 7.46
CA PHE A 120 -2.08 -4.15 7.77
C PHE A 120 -3.21 -5.03 7.22
N HIS A 121 -4.26 -5.15 8.01
CA HIS A 121 -5.58 -5.56 7.55
C HIS A 121 -6.31 -4.35 6.97
N VAL A 122 -6.78 -4.52 5.75
CA VAL A 122 -7.38 -3.45 4.96
C VAL A 122 -8.86 -3.74 4.75
N TYR A 123 -9.71 -2.78 5.12
CA TYR A 123 -11.13 -2.80 4.79
C TYR A 123 -11.57 -1.45 4.25
N GLY A 124 -12.30 -1.45 3.13
CA GLY A 124 -12.82 -0.22 2.53
C GLY A 124 -14.25 -0.38 2.02
N ASN A 125 -15.09 0.61 2.28
CA ASN A 125 -16.50 0.62 1.91
C ASN A 125 -16.91 2.01 1.41
N THR A 126 -18.15 2.18 0.98
CA THR A 126 -18.70 3.47 0.50
C THR A 126 -18.55 4.62 1.49
N ASP A 127 -18.44 4.33 2.78
CA ASP A 127 -18.42 5.29 3.88
C ASP A 127 -17.36 5.00 4.95
N GLN A 128 -16.35 4.18 4.64
CA GLN A 128 -15.43 3.66 5.63
C GLN A 128 -14.08 3.30 5.01
N ALA A 129 -13.01 3.66 5.72
CA ALA A 129 -11.64 3.25 5.46
C ALA A 129 -11.07 2.74 6.79
N GLU A 130 -10.53 1.52 6.81
CA GLU A 130 -9.86 0.96 7.99
C GLU A 130 -8.53 0.32 7.61
N LEU A 131 -7.50 0.71 8.35
CA LEU A 131 -6.13 0.23 8.20
C LEU A 131 -5.57 -0.22 9.56
N ASN A 132 -5.83 -1.49 9.90
CA ASN A 132 -5.50 -2.04 11.21
C ASN A 132 -4.16 -2.77 11.18
N GLU A 133 -3.20 -2.41 12.05
CA GLU A 133 -1.90 -3.10 12.14
C GLU A 133 -2.09 -4.59 12.50
N ALA A 134 -1.36 -5.45 11.81
CA ALA A 134 -1.30 -6.89 12.02
C ALA A 134 0.16 -7.34 12.19
N PRO A 135 0.41 -8.49 12.86
CA PRO A 135 1.77 -9.02 12.99
C PRO A 135 2.39 -9.29 11.63
N TYR A 136 3.53 -8.65 11.35
CA TYR A 136 4.23 -8.77 10.07
C TYR A 136 4.56 -10.24 9.74
N GLU A 137 5.02 -11.02 10.73
CA GLU A 137 5.37 -12.42 10.53
C GLU A 137 4.18 -13.31 10.17
N GLU A 138 2.95 -12.93 10.53
CA GLU A 138 1.74 -13.65 10.11
C GLU A 138 1.49 -13.44 8.62
N CYS A 139 1.48 -12.18 8.17
CA CYS A 139 1.26 -11.85 6.78
C CYS A 139 2.38 -12.38 5.88
N GLN A 140 3.63 -12.31 6.34
CA GLN A 140 4.78 -12.87 5.62
C GLN A 140 4.62 -14.38 5.41
N LYS A 141 4.21 -15.13 6.45
CA LYS A 141 3.95 -16.58 6.32
C LYS A 141 2.84 -16.89 5.33
N ILE A 142 1.77 -16.09 5.31
CA ILE A 142 0.68 -16.26 4.34
C ILE A 142 1.21 -16.01 2.92
N ARG A 143 1.88 -14.86 2.70
CA ARG A 143 2.46 -14.49 1.41
C ARG A 143 3.42 -15.55 0.87
N ASP A 144 4.27 -16.10 1.73
CA ASP A 144 5.32 -17.05 1.35
C ASP A 144 4.88 -18.53 1.43
N SER A 145 3.62 -18.79 1.80
CA SER A 145 3.04 -20.15 1.73
C SER A 145 2.95 -20.66 0.29
N LYS A 146 2.94 -21.99 0.13
CA LYS A 146 2.93 -22.68 -1.17
C LYS A 146 1.58 -23.30 -1.46
#